data_AF-A0A820B7Z2-F1
#
_entry.id   AF-A0A820B7Z2-F1
#
_cell.length_a   1.000
_cell.length_b   1.000
_cell.length_c   1.000
_cell.angle_alpha   90.00
_cell.angle_beta   90.00
_cell.angle_gamma   90.00
#
_symmetry.space_group_name_H-M   'P 1'
#
loop_
_entity.id
_entity.type
_entity.pdbx_description
1 polymer ?
#
loop_
_entity_poly.entity_id
_entity_poly.type
_entity_poly.pdbx_seq_one_letter_code
_entity_poly.pdbx_strand_id
1 'polypeptide(L)'
;MLSQFFIALLLIFTLCNTTIQFECEYNSTTYPIDAEWTLFDSCQTCKCLSNKIIICRNRTCQMPTDCPMAEQLTLQVDSCCPKCSPIRRSCLYENTAILHNTVFYPKSCLQCRCRDGQLFCDDICRQSILQSI
;
A
#
# COMPACT_ATOMS: atom_id res chain seq x y z
N MET A 1 39.85 -33.07 -37.27
CA MET A 1 39.65 -31.63 -37.56
C MET A 1 38.21 -31.17 -37.39
N LEU A 2 37.20 -31.88 -37.93
CA LEU A 2 35.76 -31.54 -37.73
C LEU A 2 35.30 -31.53 -36.26
N SER A 3 35.82 -32.44 -35.43
CA SER A 3 35.50 -32.49 -33.99
C SER A 3 35.91 -31.23 -33.22
N GLN A 4 37.04 -30.60 -33.57
CA GLN A 4 37.50 -29.38 -32.90
C GLN A 4 36.62 -28.17 -33.26
N PHE A 5 36.09 -28.12 -34.49
CA PHE A 5 35.12 -27.10 -34.90
C PHE A 5 33.80 -27.21 -34.15
N PHE A 6 33.29 -28.42 -33.94
CA PHE A 6 32.09 -28.66 -33.15
C PHE A 6 32.27 -28.25 -31.69
N ILE A 7 33.42 -28.57 -31.08
CA ILE A 7 33.74 -28.16 -29.71
C ILE A 7 33.84 -26.63 -29.63
N ALA A 8 34.46 -25.97 -30.60
CA ALA A 8 34.54 -24.50 -30.65
C ALA A 8 33.15 -23.86 -30.80
N LEU A 9 32.28 -24.39 -31.66
CA LEU A 9 30.90 -23.93 -31.83
C LEU A 9 30.06 -24.11 -30.55
N LEU A 10 30.19 -25.25 -29.87
CA LEU A 10 29.52 -25.50 -28.59
C LEU A 10 30.01 -24.54 -27.50
N LEU A 11 31.33 -24.29 -27.42
CA LEU A 11 31.88 -23.31 -26.47
C LEU A 11 31.37 -21.89 -26.76
N ILE A 12 31.36 -21.47 -28.02
CA ILE A 12 30.81 -20.17 -28.44
C ILE A 12 29.32 -20.08 -28.12
N PHE A 13 28.54 -21.14 -28.38
CA PHE A 13 27.11 -21.18 -28.08
C PHE A 13 26.84 -21.12 -26.57
N THR A 14 27.67 -21.78 -25.74
CA THR A 14 27.57 -21.70 -24.28
C THR A 14 28.02 -20.35 -23.72
N LEU A 15 29.05 -19.72 -24.30
CA LEU A 15 29.50 -18.39 -23.92
C LEU A 15 28.52 -17.30 -24.38
N CYS A 16 27.75 -17.53 -25.45
CA CYS A 16 26.74 -16.61 -25.94
C CYS A 16 25.42 -16.70 -25.14
N ASN A 17 25.13 -17.85 -24.54
CA ASN A 17 23.90 -18.08 -23.75
C ASN A 17 24.02 -17.68 -22.28
N THR A 18 25.14 -17.13 -21.83
CA THR A 18 25.21 -16.56 -20.48
C THR A 18 24.37 -15.29 -20.42
N THR A 19 23.13 -15.42 -19.95
CA THR A 19 22.27 -14.31 -19.56
C THR A 19 22.97 -13.57 -18.43
N ILE A 20 23.63 -12.46 -18.75
CA ILE A 20 24.22 -11.60 -17.71
C ILE A 20 23.03 -10.97 -16.97
N GLN A 21 22.67 -11.52 -15.81
CA GLN A 21 21.61 -10.94 -15.00
C GLN A 21 22.06 -9.59 -14.47
N PHE A 22 21.45 -8.55 -14.98
CA PHE A 22 21.68 -7.15 -14.64
C PHE A 22 20.45 -6.65 -13.87
N GLU A 23 20.29 -7.17 -12.66
CA GLU A 23 19.15 -6.92 -11.79
C GLU A 23 19.65 -6.77 -10.35
N CYS A 24 18.89 -6.04 -9.53
CA CYS A 24 19.10 -5.96 -8.09
C CYS A 24 18.15 -6.94 -7.39
N GLU A 25 18.62 -7.62 -6.36
CA GLU A 25 17.79 -8.45 -5.49
C GLU A 25 17.50 -7.70 -4.18
N TYR A 26 16.22 -7.55 -3.84
CA TYR A 26 15.76 -6.91 -2.62
C TYR A 26 14.58 -7.67 -2.03
N ASN A 27 14.70 -8.14 -0.79
CA ASN A 27 13.65 -8.89 -0.08
C ASN A 27 13.06 -10.06 -0.90
N SER A 28 13.93 -10.89 -1.50
CA SER A 28 13.53 -12.01 -2.36
C SER A 28 12.77 -11.62 -3.63
N THR A 29 12.80 -10.34 -4.02
CA THR A 29 12.21 -9.81 -5.25
C THR A 29 13.33 -9.25 -6.13
N THR A 30 13.29 -9.55 -7.43
CA THR A 30 14.25 -9.00 -8.39
C THR A 30 13.70 -7.73 -9.06
N TYR A 31 14.57 -6.73 -9.19
CA TYR A 31 14.26 -5.43 -9.78
C TYR A 31 15.21 -5.17 -10.95
N PRO A 32 14.71 -4.74 -12.12
CA PRO A 32 15.57 -4.37 -13.24
C PRO A 32 16.40 -3.12 -12.93
N ILE A 33 17.51 -2.92 -13.65
CA ILE A 33 18.27 -1.66 -13.59
C ILE A 33 17.34 -0.47 -13.86
N ASP A 34 17.60 0.62 -13.14
CA ASP A 34 16.85 1.87 -13.13
C ASP A 34 15.42 1.75 -12.60
N ALA A 35 14.98 0.58 -12.16
CA ALA A 35 13.72 0.43 -11.46
C ALA A 35 13.75 1.26 -10.17
N GLU A 36 12.64 1.95 -9.92
CA GLU A 36 12.38 2.69 -8.70
C GLU A 36 11.15 2.11 -8.01
N TRP A 37 11.24 1.88 -6.71
CA TRP A 37 10.13 1.39 -5.89
C TRP A 37 10.07 2.10 -4.55
N THR A 38 8.88 2.17 -3.96
CA THR A 38 8.65 2.81 -2.66
C THR A 38 8.41 1.76 -1.60
N LEU A 39 9.16 1.86 -0.51
CA LEU A 39 8.95 1.10 0.71
C LEU A 39 7.95 1.88 1.59
N PHE A 40 6.77 1.32 1.80
CA PHE A 40 5.71 1.97 2.59
C PHE A 40 6.08 2.05 4.07
N ASP A 41 6.68 0.99 4.63
CA ASP A 41 7.03 0.91 6.05
C ASP A 41 8.12 1.90 6.48
N SER A 42 9.11 2.13 5.63
CA SER A 42 10.25 3.02 5.93
C SER A 42 10.16 4.39 5.25
N CYS A 43 9.15 4.61 4.43
CA CYS A 43 9.04 5.75 3.52
C CYS A 43 10.35 6.08 2.78
N GLN A 44 10.84 5.10 2.05
CA GLN A 44 12.04 5.25 1.23
C GLN A 44 11.72 4.95 -0.22
N THR A 45 12.31 5.72 -1.12
CA THR A 45 12.36 5.37 -2.53
C THR A 45 13.71 4.75 -2.80
N CYS A 46 13.72 3.52 -3.28
CA CYS A 46 14.92 2.78 -3.64
C CYS A 46 15.04 2.72 -5.16
N LYS A 47 16.29 2.77 -5.65
CA LYS A 47 16.62 2.63 -7.06
C LYS A 47 17.68 1.56 -7.25
N CYS A 48 17.48 0.68 -8.23
CA CYS A 48 18.50 -0.25 -8.69
C CYS A 48 19.43 0.45 -9.70
N LEU A 49 20.72 0.54 -9.39
CA LEU A 49 21.71 1.11 -10.31
C LEU A 49 22.34 0.03 -11.20
N SER A 50 22.95 0.47 -12.31
CA SER A 50 23.56 -0.41 -13.31
C SER A 50 24.70 -1.30 -12.79
N ASN A 51 25.29 -0.95 -11.65
CA ASN A 51 26.30 -1.74 -10.94
C ASN A 51 25.71 -2.68 -9.88
N LYS A 52 24.42 -2.99 -9.94
CA LYS A 52 23.67 -3.83 -8.97
C LYS A 52 23.64 -3.28 -7.54
N ILE A 53 23.91 -1.98 -7.37
CA ILE A 53 23.78 -1.32 -6.07
C ILE A 53 22.36 -0.77 -5.93
N ILE A 54 21.75 -1.03 -4.77
CA ILE A 54 20.49 -0.43 -4.38
C ILE A 54 20.79 0.83 -3.57
N ILE A 55 20.29 1.98 -4.04
CA ILE A 55 20.35 3.22 -3.26
C ILE A 55 18.94 3.58 -2.83
N CYS A 56 18.72 3.67 -1.53
CA CYS A 56 17.47 4.13 -0.94
C CYS A 56 17.64 5.56 -0.41
N ARG A 57 16.64 6.39 -0.64
CA ARG A 57 16.57 7.75 -0.13
C ARG A 57 15.27 7.93 0.62
N ASN A 58 15.34 8.58 1.78
CA ASN A 58 14.14 8.96 2.51
C ASN A 58 13.34 9.93 1.65
N ARG A 59 12.04 9.69 1.55
CA ARG A 59 11.17 10.63 0.85
C ARG A 59 11.03 11.89 1.69
N THR A 60 11.32 13.03 1.10
CA THR A 60 10.99 14.32 1.72
C THR A 60 9.53 14.62 1.44
N CYS A 61 8.71 14.67 2.49
CA CYS A 61 7.32 15.09 2.35
C CYS A 61 7.26 16.62 2.32
N GLN A 62 6.61 17.16 1.29
CA GLN A 62 6.19 18.55 1.29
C GLN A 62 4.96 18.67 2.21
N MET A 63 5.19 19.11 3.45
CA MET A 63 4.10 19.41 4.37
C MET A 63 3.30 20.60 3.83
N PRO A 64 1.96 20.51 3.75
CA PRO A 64 1.13 21.70 3.62
C PRO A 64 1.40 22.63 4.81
N THR A 65 1.60 23.92 4.55
CA THR A 65 1.75 24.92 5.62
C THR A 65 0.46 25.17 6.39
N ASP A 66 -0.68 24.99 5.72
CA ASP A 66 -2.01 25.05 6.32
C ASP A 66 -2.97 24.15 5.54
N CYS A 67 -4.00 23.63 6.21
CA CYS A 67 -5.08 22.90 5.56
C CYS A 67 -6.30 23.80 5.37
N PRO A 68 -7.10 23.59 4.32
CA PRO A 68 -8.38 24.28 4.15
C PRO A 68 -9.30 24.11 5.37
N MET A 69 -10.25 25.02 5.54
CA MET A 69 -11.25 24.91 6.60
C MET A 69 -11.97 23.56 6.53
N ALA A 70 -12.18 22.93 7.70
CA ALA A 70 -12.76 21.60 7.85
C ALA A 70 -11.89 20.45 7.29
N GLU A 71 -10.61 20.66 7.04
CA GLU A 71 -9.62 19.61 6.78
C GLU A 71 -8.50 19.61 7.84
N GLN A 72 -7.85 18.46 8.01
CA GLN A 72 -6.69 18.32 8.87
C GLN A 72 -5.67 17.39 8.23
N LEU A 73 -4.40 17.64 8.55
CA LEU A 73 -3.29 16.77 8.18
C LEU A 73 -3.51 15.36 8.73
N THR A 74 -3.65 14.38 7.84
CA THR A 74 -3.93 12.98 8.17
C THR A 74 -2.96 12.06 7.44
N LEU A 75 -2.41 11.08 8.17
CA LEU A 75 -1.61 9.98 7.59
C LEU A 75 -2.55 8.81 7.26
N GLN A 76 -2.53 8.35 6.01
CA GLN A 76 -3.34 7.20 5.57
C GLN A 76 -2.51 5.92 5.60
N VAL A 77 -3.16 4.76 5.83
CA VAL A 77 -2.49 3.45 5.97
C VAL A 77 -1.58 3.12 4.78
N ASP A 78 -1.97 3.54 3.58
CA ASP A 78 -1.23 3.26 2.34
C ASP A 78 -0.45 4.49 1.81
N SER A 79 -0.21 5.51 2.65
CA SER A 79 0.49 6.73 2.25
C SER A 79 1.62 7.06 3.21
N CYS A 80 2.82 7.23 2.67
CA CYS A 80 3.94 7.75 3.46
C CYS A 80 3.73 9.20 3.92
N CYS A 81 3.27 10.08 3.01
CA CYS A 81 3.19 11.50 3.32
C CYS A 81 1.76 11.83 3.77
N PRO A 82 1.59 12.57 4.87
CA PRO A 82 0.28 12.99 5.30
C PRO A 82 -0.25 14.09 4.37
N LYS A 83 -1.56 14.17 4.25
CA LYS A 83 -2.27 15.10 3.37
C LYS A 83 -3.41 15.74 4.14
N CYS A 84 -3.86 16.91 3.68
CA CYS A 84 -5.12 17.46 4.18
C CYS A 84 -6.27 16.54 3.75
N SER A 85 -7.10 16.18 4.72
CA SER A 85 -8.28 15.34 4.52
C SER A 85 -9.43 15.91 5.34
N PRO A 86 -10.69 15.76 4.90
CA PRO A 86 -11.84 16.24 5.65
C PRO A 86 -11.82 15.76 7.10
N ILE A 87 -11.98 16.70 8.04
CA ILE A 87 -12.16 16.39 9.46
C ILE A 87 -13.45 15.60 9.59
N ARG A 88 -13.34 14.34 9.97
CA ARG A 88 -14.49 13.47 10.20
C ARG A 88 -14.97 13.64 11.63
N ARG A 89 -16.25 13.98 11.81
CA ARG A 89 -16.82 14.20 13.14
C ARG A 89 -17.15 12.86 13.83
N SER A 90 -16.90 12.80 15.13
CA SER A 90 -17.47 11.78 15.99
C SER A 90 -18.98 11.97 16.13
N CYS A 91 -19.69 10.88 16.36
CA CYS A 91 -21.11 10.89 16.66
C CYS A 91 -21.34 10.88 18.18
N LEU A 92 -22.48 11.38 18.64
CA LEU A 92 -22.88 11.30 20.05
C LEU A 92 -23.96 10.24 20.23
N TYR A 93 -23.71 9.24 21.07
CA TYR A 93 -24.68 8.22 21.47
C TYR A 93 -24.67 8.06 23.00
N GLU A 94 -25.81 8.27 23.67
CA GLU A 94 -25.92 8.16 25.15
C GLU A 94 -24.79 8.87 25.90
N ASN A 95 -24.54 10.13 25.55
CA ASN A 95 -23.44 10.96 26.10
C ASN A 95 -22.02 10.43 25.86
N THR A 96 -21.85 9.43 25.00
CA THR A 96 -20.55 8.86 24.61
C THR A 96 -20.19 9.26 23.19
N ALA A 97 -18.95 9.69 22.98
CA ALA A 97 -18.43 9.99 21.66
C ALA A 97 -18.06 8.69 20.92
N ILE A 98 -18.72 8.43 19.80
CA ILE A 98 -18.46 7.30 18.90
C ILE A 98 -17.60 7.79 17.74
N LEU A 99 -16.46 7.13 17.50
CA LEU A 99 -15.54 7.53 16.44
C LEU A 99 -16.16 7.32 15.04
N HIS A 100 -15.68 8.10 14.06
CA HIS A 100 -16.09 7.94 12.68
C HIS A 100 -15.79 6.53 12.16
N ASN A 101 -16.71 5.97 11.37
CA ASN A 101 -16.69 4.61 10.83
C ASN A 101 -16.77 3.48 11.88
N THR A 102 -16.93 3.81 13.17
CA THR A 102 -17.24 2.79 14.18
C THR A 102 -18.63 2.20 13.91
N VAL A 103 -18.68 0.86 13.89
CA VAL A 103 -19.91 0.07 13.89
C VAL A 103 -20.08 -0.53 15.29
N PHE A 104 -21.26 -0.39 15.87
CA PHE A 104 -21.57 -0.89 17.21
C PHE A 104 -23.01 -1.39 17.31
N TYR A 105 -23.29 -2.18 18.35
CA TYR A 105 -24.57 -2.84 18.57
C TYR A 105 -25.13 -2.42 19.94
N PRO A 106 -25.89 -1.32 20.01
CA PRO A 106 -26.43 -0.84 21.29
C PRO A 106 -27.44 -1.81 21.92
N LYS A 107 -28.09 -2.64 21.10
CA LYS A 107 -28.97 -3.73 21.54
C LYS A 107 -29.00 -4.83 20.48
N SER A 108 -29.57 -5.99 20.85
CA SER A 108 -29.84 -7.08 19.91
C SER A 108 -30.58 -6.58 18.67
N CYS A 109 -30.20 -7.08 17.50
CA CYS A 109 -30.78 -6.74 16.20
C CYS A 109 -30.60 -5.30 15.71
N LEU A 110 -29.95 -4.41 16.47
CA LEU A 110 -29.72 -3.02 16.05
C LEU A 110 -28.23 -2.81 15.77
N GLN A 111 -27.90 -2.55 14.51
CA GLN A 111 -26.54 -2.18 14.11
C GLN A 111 -26.50 -0.68 13.82
N CYS A 112 -25.61 0.04 14.49
CA CYS A 112 -25.39 1.47 14.25
C CYS A 112 -24.00 1.72 13.66
N ARG A 113 -23.89 2.69 12.75
CA ARG A 113 -22.64 3.19 12.18
C ARG A 113 -22.57 4.70 12.29
N CYS A 114 -21.46 5.21 12.80
CA CYS A 114 -21.17 6.64 12.77
C CYS A 114 -20.59 7.05 11.40
N ARG A 115 -21.26 7.93 10.66
CA ARG A 115 -20.74 8.56 9.45
C ARG A 115 -20.76 10.07 9.62
N ASP A 116 -19.58 10.64 9.78
CA ASP A 116 -19.33 12.08 9.81
C ASP A 116 -20.27 12.87 10.75
N GLY A 117 -20.33 12.44 12.02
CA GLY A 117 -21.19 13.04 13.04
C GLY A 117 -22.66 12.63 13.01
N GLN A 118 -23.08 11.81 12.04
CA GLN A 118 -24.44 11.27 11.95
C GLN A 118 -24.47 9.78 12.24
N LEU A 119 -25.39 9.36 13.14
CA LEU A 119 -25.65 7.96 13.43
C LEU A 119 -26.65 7.39 12.43
N PHE A 120 -26.29 6.29 11.80
CA PHE A 120 -27.17 5.49 10.94
C PHE A 120 -27.37 4.14 11.60
N CYS A 121 -28.60 3.80 11.95
CA CYS A 121 -28.92 2.55 12.61
C CYS A 121 -29.92 1.75 11.80
N ASP A 122 -29.63 0.46 11.59
CA ASP A 122 -30.42 -0.47 10.81
C ASP A 122 -30.85 -1.65 11.67
N ASP A 123 -32.10 -2.10 11.49
CA ASP A 123 -32.58 -3.37 12.03
C ASP A 123 -32.10 -4.51 11.12
N ILE A 124 -31.11 -5.26 11.61
CA ILE A 124 -30.47 -6.33 10.86
C ILE A 124 -31.17 -7.68 11.00
N CYS A 125 -32.09 -7.83 11.96
CA CYS A 125 -32.83 -9.10 12.12
C CYS A 125 -33.87 -9.31 11.02
N ARG A 126 -34.35 -8.23 10.40
CA ARG A 126 -35.22 -8.32 9.21
C ARG A 126 -34.47 -8.83 7.98
N GLN A 127 -33.15 -8.66 7.91
CA GLN A 127 -32.33 -9.04 6.76
C GLN A 127 -31.88 -10.51 6.78
N SER A 128 -31.89 -11.16 7.95
CA SER A 128 -31.50 -12.57 8.12
C SER A 128 -32.51 -13.60 7.57
N ILE A 129 -33.70 -13.16 7.13
CA ILE A 129 -34.74 -14.05 6.57
C ILE A 129 -34.59 -14.21 5.04
N LEU A 130 -33.81 -13.36 4.36
CA LEU A 130 -33.65 -13.38 2.90
C LEU A 130 -32.39 -14.09 2.38
N GLN A 131 -31.51 -14.57 3.27
CA GLN A 131 -30.32 -15.35 2.88
C GLN A 131 -30.45 -16.85 3.18
N SER A 132 -31.65 -17.31 3.53
CA SER A 132 -31.95 -18.69 3.94
C SER A 132 -32.97 -19.40 3.05
N ILE A 133 -33.17 -18.94 1.81
CA ILE A 133 -33.97 -19.61 0.77
C ILE A 133 -33.08 -19.87 -0.44
#